data_AF-A0A9X1WUM6-F1
#
_entry.id   AF-A0A9X1WUM6-F1
#
_cell.length_a   1.000
_cell.length_b   1.000
_cell.length_c   1.000
_cell.angle_alpha   90.00
_cell.angle_beta   90.00
_cell.angle_gamma   90.00
#
_symmetry.space_group_name_H-M   'P 1'
#
loop_
_entity.id
_entity.type
_entity.pdbx_description
1 polymer ?
#
loop_
_entity_poly.entity_id
_entity_poly.type
_entity_poly.pdbx_seq_one_letter_code
_entity_poly.pdbx_strand_id
1 'polypeptide(L)' 'MNDHLQDMDVFLQTMHKLEDRITALIRNSNLSERQQQFILNHILVIPGKDPFIDGKEC' A
#
# COMPACT_ATOMS: atom_id res chain seq x y z
N MET A 1 23.35 -8.02 -18.30
CA MET A 1 23.33 -7.09 -17.15
C MET A 1 22.24 -6.02 -17.26
N ASN A 2 21.80 -5.63 -18.47
CA ASN A 2 20.72 -4.65 -18.65
C ASN A 2 19.31 -5.22 -18.45
N ASP A 3 19.06 -6.47 -18.85
CA ASP A 3 17.74 -7.12 -18.74
C ASP A 3 17.20 -7.22 -17.31
N HIS A 4 18.06 -7.44 -16.31
CA HIS A 4 17.64 -7.55 -14.91
C HIS A 4 17.17 -6.21 -14.32
N LEU A 5 17.74 -5.09 -14.79
CA LEU A 5 17.29 -3.76 -14.37
C LEU A 5 15.96 -3.39 -15.02
N GLN A 6 15.74 -3.81 -16.25
CA GLN A 6 14.48 -3.62 -16.96
C GLN A 6 13.34 -4.45 -16.35
N ASP A 7 13.62 -5.69 -15.95
CA ASP A 7 12.67 -6.55 -15.24
C ASP A 7 12.27 -5.95 -13.87
N MET A 8 13.24 -5.36 -13.17
CA MET A 8 12.99 -4.63 -11.91
C MET A 8 12.15 -3.38 -12.10
N ASP A 9 12.37 -2.59 -13.16
CA ASP A 9 11.52 -1.44 -13.45
C ASP A 9 10.07 -1.86 -13.74
N VAL A 10 9.90 -2.91 -14.55
CA VAL A 10 8.56 -3.48 -14.84
C VAL A 10 7.88 -4.02 -13.58
N PHE A 11 8.64 -4.68 -12.71
CA PHE A 11 8.15 -5.16 -11.42
C PHE A 11 7.67 -4.00 -10.54
N LEU A 12 8.49 -2.95 -10.38
CA LEU A 12 8.14 -1.78 -9.58
C LEU A 12 6.92 -1.03 -10.14
N GLN A 13 6.84 -0.85 -11.45
CA GLN A 13 5.66 -0.27 -12.10
C GLN A 13 4.40 -1.11 -11.87
N THR A 14 4.52 -2.43 -11.90
CA THR A 14 3.40 -3.34 -11.66
C THR A 14 2.93 -3.26 -10.21
N MET A 15 3.86 -3.17 -9.26
CA MET A 15 3.57 -2.98 -7.84
C MET A 15 2.86 -1.65 -7.57
N HIS A 16 3.32 -0.54 -8.16
CA HIS A 16 2.64 0.76 -8.03
C HIS A 16 1.22 0.73 -8.60
N LYS A 17 1.01 0.12 -9.78
CA LYS A 17 -0.33 -0.03 -10.36
C LYS A 17 -1.25 -0.87 -9.48
N LEU A 18 -0.71 -1.87 -8.79
CA LEU A 18 -1.48 -2.70 -7.86
C LEU A 18 -1.88 -1.90 -6.62
N GLU A 19 -0.97 -1.11 -6.06
CA GLU A 19 -1.22 -0.20 -4.94
C GLU A 19 -2.32 0.82 -5.25
N ASP A 20 -2.28 1.44 -6.43
CA ASP A 20 -3.31 2.38 -6.88
C ASP A 20 -4.69 1.73 -6.97
N ARG A 21 -4.74 0.50 -7.50
CA ARG A 21 -5.98 -0.26 -7.63
C ARG A 21 -6.57 -0.65 -6.27
N ILE A 22 -5.72 -1.13 -5.35
CA ILE A 22 -6.13 -1.46 -3.98
C ILE A 22 -6.67 -0.20 -3.28
N THR A 23 -5.96 0.91 -3.41
CA THR A 23 -6.39 2.19 -2.83
C THR A 23 -7.73 2.65 -3.38
N ALA A 24 -7.93 2.56 -4.70
CA ALA A 24 -9.21 2.90 -5.33
C ALA A 24 -10.35 1.99 -4.84
N LEU A 25 -10.11 0.68 -4.69
CA LEU A 25 -11.12 -0.26 -4.18
C LEU A 25 -11.53 0.07 -2.75
N ILE A 26 -10.58 0.37 -1.89
CA ILE A 26 -10.85 0.71 -0.48
C ILE A 26 -11.60 2.05 -0.39
N ARG A 27 -11.20 3.06 -1.18
CA ARG A 27 -11.87 4.37 -1.20
C ARG A 27 -13.30 4.30 -1.74
N ASN A 28 -13.56 3.43 -2.71
CA ASN A 28 -14.89 3.22 -3.26
C ASN A 28 -15.77 2.27 -2.42
N SER A 29 -15.25 1.74 -1.31
CA SER A 29 -16.03 0.90 -0.41
C SER A 29 -16.89 1.75 0.52
N ASN A 30 -18.02 1.22 0.97
CA ASN A 30 -18.90 1.84 1.98
C ASN A 30 -18.29 1.87 3.40
N LEU A 31 -16.97 1.82 3.51
CA LEU A 31 -16.24 1.87 4.78
C LEU A 31 -16.09 3.32 5.24
N SER A 32 -16.13 3.53 6.55
CA SER A 32 -15.76 4.82 7.13
C SER A 32 -14.28 5.13 6.89
N GLU A 33 -13.90 6.40 6.87
CA GLU A 33 -12.53 6.86 6.64
C GLU A 33 -11.51 6.16 7.57
N ARG A 34 -11.85 5.96 8.84
CA ARG A 34 -11.00 5.21 9.79
C ARG A 34 -10.79 3.75 9.38
N GLN A 35 -11.84 3.08 8.90
CA GLN A 35 -11.74 1.69 8.44
C GLN A 35 -10.94 1.60 7.15
N GLN A 36 -11.11 2.57 6.24
CA GLN A 36 -10.32 2.65 5.02
C GLN A 36 -8.83 2.81 5.34
N GLN A 37 -8.48 3.73 6.24
CA GLN A 37 -7.11 3.95 6.71
C GLN A 37 -6.51 2.72 7.41
N PHE A 38 -7.30 2.06 8.27
CA PHE A 38 -6.87 0.84 8.94
C PHE A 38 -6.50 -0.26 7.92
N ILE A 39 -7.36 -0.48 6.91
CA ILE A 39 -7.13 -1.50 5.88
C ILE A 39 -5.94 -1.12 4.99
N LEU A 40 -5.82 0.15 4.61
CA LEU A 40 -4.67 0.64 3.81
C LEU A 40 -3.35 0.38 4.54
N ASN A 41 -3.26 0.75 5.82
CA ASN A 41 -2.05 0.55 6.63
C ASN A 41 -1.72 -0.93 6.84
N HIS A 42 -2.71 -1.81 6.82
CA HIS A 42 -2.52 -3.25 7.01
C HIS A 42 -2.16 -3.99 5.71
N ILE A 43 -2.62 -3.51 4.55
CA ILE A 43 -2.35 -4.14 3.25
C ILE A 43 -1.10 -3.56 2.59
N LEU A 44 -0.93 -2.23 2.63
CA LEU A 44 0.25 -1.54 2.10
C LEU A 44 1.32 -1.48 3.18
N VAL A 45 1.82 -2.65 3.58
CA VAL A 45 2.96 -2.75 4.49
C VAL A 45 4.20 -2.29 3.73
N ILE A 46 4.62 -1.05 3.96
CA ILE A 46 5.93 -0.56 3.54
C ILE A 46 6.96 -1.12 4.52
N PRO A 47 7.88 -2.00 4.11
CA PRO A 47 8.93 -2.49 5.01
C PRO A 47 9.73 -1.30 5.57
N GLY A 48 9.79 -1.20 6.90
CA GLY A 48 10.43 -0.09 7.62
C GLY A 48 9.50 1.03 8.09
N LYS A 49 8.19 0.98 7.76
CA LYS A 49 7.17 1.85 8.34
C LYS A 49 6.39 1.04 9.36
N ASP A 50 6.71 1.20 10.65
CA ASP A 50 5.94 0.60 11.73
C ASP A 50 4.46 1.01 11.59
N PRO A 51 3.52 0.05 11.45
CA PRO A 51 2.09 0.36 11.32
C PRO A 51 1.48 0.90 12.63
N PHE A 52 2.29 1.06 13.69
CA PHE A 52 1.87 1.45 15.04
C PHE A 52 2.35 2.83 15.51
N ILE A 53 3.05 3.61 14.68
CA ILE A 53 3.46 4.98 15.08
C ILE A 53 2.43 6.00 14.59
N ASP A 54 1.20 5.86 15.08
CA ASP A 54 0.30 6.99 15.29
C ASP A 54 -0.37 6.75 16.64
N GLY A 55 0.29 7.30 17.67
CA GLY A 55 0.08 6.93 19.05
C GLY A 55 -1.35 7.10 19.53
N LYS A 56 -1.87 6.06 20.18
CA LYS A 56 -2.54 6.18 21.48
C LYS A 56 -2.39 4.87 22.23
N GLU A 57 -1.68 4.95 23.35
CA GLU A 57 -2.00 4.17 24.54
C GLU A 57 -3.51 4.22 24.79
N CYS A 58 -4.15 3.06 24.86
CA CYS A 58 -5.39 2.77 25.56
C CYS A 58 -5.33 1.32 26.02
#